data_AF-A0A8T2ZER5-F1
#
_entry.id   AF-A0A8T2ZER5-F1
#
_cell.length_a   1.000
_cell.length_b   1.000
_cell.length_c   1.000
_cell.angle_alpha   90.00
_cell.angle_beta   90.00
_cell.angle_gamma   90.00
#
_symmetry.space_group_name_H-M   'P 1'
#
loop_
_entity.id
_entity.type
_entity.pdbx_description
1 polymer ?
#
loop_
_entity_poly.entity_id
_entity_poly.type
_entity_poly.pdbx_seq_one_letter_code
_entity_poly.pdbx_strand_id
1 'polypeptide(L)'
;MASLSTWCRYIAHKFEYSLSLSYKSYKGGIINNKEVYDTVWKNLFQGKLTFLHWNKGQEMAPTIGDQGGTLLVRKLPTADPMRVFVGDVVLLKDPEKSDNFLVRRLAAIEGYEMVSTDEKDDPFVLDKDECWVLADNDKLKPKVCMILIS
;
A
#
# COMPACT_ATOMS: atom_id res chain seq x y z
N MET A 1 -17.38 -24.19 2.07
CA MET A 1 -17.65 -23.15 3.10
C MET A 1 -16.38 -22.95 3.90
N ALA A 2 -15.99 -21.72 4.21
CA ALA A 2 -14.81 -21.47 5.04
C ALA A 2 -15.03 -21.97 6.48
N SER A 3 -14.00 -22.49 7.12
CA SER A 3 -14.09 -22.98 8.50
C SER A 3 -14.40 -21.84 9.49
N LEU A 4 -14.95 -22.17 10.66
CA LEU A 4 -15.16 -21.21 11.74
C LEU A 4 -13.86 -20.48 12.12
N SER A 5 -12.74 -21.21 12.16
CA SER A 5 -11.41 -20.65 12.40
C SER A 5 -11.00 -19.61 11.36
N THR A 6 -11.28 -19.88 10.07
CA THR A 6 -11.04 -18.93 8.98
C THR A 6 -11.88 -17.65 9.16
N TRP A 7 -13.14 -17.79 9.57
CA TRP A 7 -14.04 -16.67 9.86
C TRP A 7 -13.54 -15.83 11.05
N CYS A 8 -13.16 -16.46 12.16
CA CYS A 8 -12.60 -15.77 13.32
C CYS A 8 -11.33 -15.00 12.94
N ARG A 9 -10.41 -15.61 12.18
CA ARG A 9 -9.19 -14.95 11.70
C ARG A 9 -9.50 -13.75 10.80
N TYR A 10 -10.46 -13.89 9.90
CA TYR A 10 -10.89 -12.80 9.03
C TYR A 10 -11.47 -11.62 9.84
N ILE A 11 -12.35 -11.90 10.82
CA ILE A 11 -12.93 -10.87 11.69
C ILE A 11 -11.83 -10.17 12.50
N ALA A 12 -10.86 -10.92 13.04
CA ALA A 12 -9.73 -10.35 13.78
C ALA A 12 -8.91 -9.38 12.92
N HIS A 13 -8.52 -9.78 11.70
CA HIS A 13 -7.82 -8.89 10.77
C HIS A 13 -8.66 -7.68 10.36
N LYS A 14 -9.98 -7.85 10.23
CA LYS A 14 -10.89 -6.76 9.89
C LYS A 14 -10.98 -5.75 11.03
N PHE A 15 -10.99 -6.23 12.26
CA PHE A 15 -10.98 -5.39 13.45
C PHE A 15 -9.67 -4.61 13.61
N GLU A 16 -8.52 -5.29 13.45
CA GLU A 16 -7.20 -4.63 13.44
C GLU A 16 -7.13 -3.54 12.36
N TYR A 17 -7.60 -3.83 11.15
CA TYR A 17 -7.67 -2.87 10.05
C TYR A 17 -8.54 -1.65 10.39
N SER A 18 -9.74 -1.88 10.95
CA SER A 18 -10.64 -0.78 11.34
C SER A 18 -10.06 0.11 12.42
N LEU A 19 -9.37 -0.47 13.41
CA LEU A 19 -8.69 0.27 14.46
C LEU A 19 -7.55 1.11 13.89
N SER A 20 -6.67 0.54 13.06
CA SER A 20 -5.54 1.28 12.49
C SER A 20 -6.00 2.44 11.61
N LEU A 21 -6.99 2.20 10.75
CA LEU A 21 -7.55 3.21 9.87
C LEU A 21 -8.19 4.36 10.66
N SER A 22 -8.94 4.04 11.71
CA SER A 22 -9.61 5.05 12.55
C SER A 22 -8.58 5.84 13.37
N TYR A 23 -7.52 5.19 13.84
CA TYR A 23 -6.41 5.86 14.53
C TYR A 23 -5.66 6.82 13.60
N LYS A 24 -5.35 6.41 12.36
CA LYS A 24 -4.74 7.27 11.33
C LYS A 24 -5.62 8.49 11.03
N SER A 25 -6.92 8.29 10.82
CA SER A 25 -7.86 9.38 10.59
C SER A 25 -7.97 10.34 11.78
N TYR A 26 -7.92 9.82 13.02
CA TYR A 26 -7.94 10.64 14.23
C TYR A 26 -6.66 11.48 14.36
N LYS A 27 -5.49 10.87 14.15
CA LYS A 27 -4.20 11.58 14.16
C LYS A 27 -4.10 12.62 13.05
N GLY A 28 -4.68 12.34 11.88
CA GLY A 28 -4.79 13.30 10.77
C GLY A 28 -5.84 14.41 10.97
N GLY A 29 -6.56 14.42 12.10
CA GLY A 29 -7.59 15.43 12.40
C GLY A 29 -8.87 15.30 11.58
N ILE A 30 -9.05 14.20 10.86
CA ILE A 30 -10.22 13.95 10.00
C ILE A 30 -11.45 13.61 10.86
N ILE A 31 -11.26 12.92 11.98
CA ILE A 31 -12.33 12.51 12.89
C ILE A 31 -12.03 12.94 14.32
N ASN A 32 -13.08 13.26 15.08
CA ASN A 32 -12.95 13.65 16.48
C ASN A 32 -13.07 12.44 17.43
N ASN A 33 -12.67 12.58 18.70
CA ASN A 33 -12.66 11.49 19.69
C ASN A 33 -14.02 10.78 19.84
N LYS A 34 -15.13 11.52 19.67
CA LYS A 34 -16.49 10.97 19.76
C LYS A 34 -16.87 10.10 18.56
N GLU A 35 -16.21 10.27 17.41
CA GLU A 35 -16.53 9.61 16.14
C GLU A 35 -15.64 8.38 15.88
N VAL A 36 -14.55 8.24 16.64
CA VAL A 36 -13.61 7.11 16.52
C VAL A 36 -14.35 5.78 16.66
N TYR A 37 -15.19 5.64 17.69
CA TYR A 37 -15.92 4.40 17.94
C TYR A 37 -16.88 4.05 16.79
N ASP A 38 -17.67 5.03 16.33
CA ASP A 38 -18.60 4.84 15.22
C ASP A 38 -17.86 4.47 13.93
N THR A 39 -16.73 5.13 13.65
CA THR A 39 -15.89 4.86 12.48
C THR A 39 -15.29 3.45 12.53
N VAL A 40 -14.83 2.99 13.70
CA VAL A 40 -14.31 1.63 13.89
C VAL A 40 -15.38 0.60 13.57
N TRP A 41 -16.59 0.74 14.15
CA TRP A 41 -17.68 -0.20 13.93
C TRP A 41 -18.20 -0.17 12.49
N LYS A 42 -18.32 1.01 11.89
CA LYS A 42 -18.71 1.18 10.50
C LYS A 42 -17.74 0.45 9.56
N ASN A 43 -16.44 0.64 9.74
CA ASN A 43 -15.42 -0.07 8.96
C ASN A 43 -15.42 -1.59 9.22
N LEU A 44 -15.65 -2.01 10.47
CA LEU A 44 -15.70 -3.44 10.83
C LEU A 44 -16.90 -4.15 10.19
N PHE A 45 -18.06 -3.52 10.09
CA PHE A 45 -19.24 -4.16 9.51
C PHE A 45 -19.33 -3.96 8.00
N GLN A 46 -19.14 -2.74 7.52
CA GLN A 46 -19.39 -2.38 6.12
C GLN A 46 -18.14 -2.48 5.24
N GLY A 47 -16.95 -2.41 5.83
CA GLY A 47 -15.69 -2.52 5.09
C GLY A 47 -15.49 -3.91 4.49
N LYS A 48 -14.74 -3.98 3.40
CA LYS A 48 -14.12 -5.22 2.92
C LYS A 48 -12.61 -5.06 3.00
N LEU A 49 -11.91 -6.14 3.36
CA LEU A 49 -10.44 -6.17 3.34
C LEU A 49 -9.87 -6.29 1.92
N THR A 50 -10.72 -6.48 0.92
CA THR A 50 -10.33 -6.53 -0.49
C THR A 50 -11.28 -5.70 -1.34
N PHE A 51 -10.77 -5.19 -2.45
CA PHE A 51 -11.56 -4.49 -3.47
C PHE A 51 -10.96 -4.70 -4.86
N LEU A 52 -11.76 -4.50 -5.89
CA LEU A 52 -11.30 -4.58 -7.27
C LEU A 52 -10.81 -3.20 -7.73
N HIS A 53 -9.65 -3.16 -8.38
CA HIS A 53 -9.08 -1.97 -8.98
C HIS A 53 -8.73 -2.26 -10.44
N TRP A 54 -9.23 -1.43 -11.36
CA TRP A 54 -8.86 -1.53 -12.77
C TRP A 54 -7.57 -0.74 -13.01
N ASN A 55 -6.47 -1.44 -13.25
CA ASN A 55 -5.21 -0.81 -13.62
C ASN A 55 -5.20 -0.51 -15.13
N LYS A 56 -4.81 0.72 -15.49
CA LYS A 56 -4.57 1.14 -16.88
C LYS A 56 -3.11 1.51 -17.03
N GLY A 57 -2.54 1.18 -18.19
CA GLY A 57 -1.19 1.56 -18.57
C GLY A 57 -0.25 0.37 -18.67
N GLN A 58 0.99 0.66 -19.05
CA GLN A 58 2.04 -0.34 -19.30
C GLN A 58 3.08 -0.35 -18.19
N GLU A 59 2.81 0.29 -17.06
CA GLU A 59 3.75 0.48 -15.96
C GLU A 59 4.27 -0.83 -15.35
N MET A 60 3.43 -1.85 -15.37
CA MET A 60 3.71 -3.16 -14.82
C MET A 60 3.87 -4.23 -15.91
N ALA A 61 4.03 -3.84 -17.18
CA ALA A 61 4.30 -4.81 -18.24
C ALA A 61 5.72 -5.40 -18.07
N PRO A 62 5.90 -6.73 -18.22
CA PRO A 62 4.95 -7.72 -18.72
C PRO A 62 4.08 -8.40 -17.64
N THR A 63 4.31 -8.15 -16.35
CA THR A 63 3.58 -8.77 -15.23
C THR A 63 2.08 -8.53 -15.31
N ILE A 64 1.68 -7.29 -15.62
CA ILE A 64 0.31 -6.94 -16.01
C ILE A 64 0.39 -6.63 -17.50
N GLY A 65 -0.42 -7.34 -18.30
CA GLY A 65 -0.38 -7.21 -19.75
C GLY A 65 -0.60 -5.77 -20.24
N ASP A 66 -0.19 -5.48 -21.47
CA ASP A 66 -0.17 -4.13 -22.04
C ASP A 66 -1.54 -3.42 -22.09
N GLN A 67 -2.63 -4.19 -21.99
CA GLN A 67 -4.01 -3.70 -21.95
C GLN A 67 -4.50 -3.37 -20.53
N GLY A 68 -3.65 -3.57 -19.51
CA GLY A 68 -4.00 -3.48 -18.11
C GLY A 68 -4.73 -4.72 -17.60
N GLY A 69 -5.46 -4.57 -16.50
CA GLY A 69 -6.25 -5.66 -15.92
C GLY A 69 -6.98 -5.30 -14.64
N THR A 70 -7.93 -6.16 -14.24
CA THR A 70 -8.62 -6.05 -12.95
C THR A 70 -7.76 -6.70 -11.86
N LEU A 71 -7.32 -5.91 -10.91
CA LEU A 71 -6.57 -6.36 -9.74
C LEU A 71 -7.51 -6.55 -8.55
N LEU A 72 -7.35 -7.66 -7.83
CA LEU A 72 -7.93 -7.82 -6.51
C LEU A 72 -6.93 -7.32 -5.47
N VAL A 73 -7.20 -6.14 -4.93
CA VAL A 73 -6.29 -5.45 -4.01
C VAL A 73 -6.70 -5.78 -2.57
N ARG A 74 -5.74 -6.20 -1.76
CA ARG A 74 -5.89 -6.38 -0.31
C ARG A 74 -5.54 -5.08 0.40
N LYS A 75 -6.41 -4.65 1.32
CA LYS A 75 -6.15 -3.51 2.21
C LYS A 75 -5.30 -3.97 3.38
N LEU A 76 -4.25 -3.21 3.67
CA LEU A 76 -3.34 -3.46 4.79
C LEU A 76 -3.58 -2.42 5.89
N PRO A 77 -3.58 -2.83 7.18
CA PRO A 77 -3.78 -1.89 8.30
C PRO A 77 -2.63 -0.89 8.43
N THR A 78 -1.43 -1.39 8.20
CA THR A 78 -0.13 -0.74 8.29
C THR A 78 0.77 -1.44 7.28
N ALA A 79 1.58 -0.69 6.54
CA ALA A 79 2.61 -1.27 5.70
C ALA A 79 3.87 -1.45 6.54
N ASP A 80 3.80 -2.40 7.47
CA ASP A 80 4.98 -2.77 8.25
C ASP A 80 5.81 -3.84 7.50
N PRO A 81 7.12 -3.95 7.78
CA PRO A 81 8.00 -4.98 7.21
C PRO A 81 7.55 -6.43 7.45
N MET A 82 6.63 -6.69 8.39
CA MET A 82 6.10 -8.03 8.66
C MET A 82 4.91 -8.39 7.76
N ARG A 83 4.33 -7.39 7.07
CA ARG A 83 3.12 -7.53 6.26
C ARG A 83 3.34 -7.23 4.79
N VAL A 84 4.42 -6.56 4.44
CA VAL A 84 4.79 -6.24 3.06
C VAL A 84 6.22 -6.68 2.81
N PHE A 85 6.45 -7.36 1.69
CA PHE A 85 7.74 -7.93 1.34
C PHE A 85 8.25 -7.38 0.02
N VAL A 86 9.57 -7.24 -0.10
CA VAL A 86 10.22 -6.89 -1.37
C VAL A 86 9.75 -7.87 -2.45
N GLY A 87 9.30 -7.31 -3.58
CA GLY A 87 8.67 -8.05 -4.68
C GLY A 87 7.14 -7.97 -4.70
N ASP A 88 6.48 -7.55 -3.62
CA ASP A 88 5.03 -7.35 -3.61
C ASP A 88 4.60 -6.27 -4.61
N VAL A 89 3.46 -6.48 -5.27
CA VAL A 89 2.83 -5.45 -6.11
C VAL A 89 1.85 -4.66 -5.26
N VAL A 90 2.13 -3.37 -5.10
CA VAL A 90 1.39 -2.48 -4.21
C VAL A 90 0.62 -1.43 -5.00
N LEU A 91 -0.56 -1.07 -4.48
CA LEU A 91 -1.36 0.05 -4.97
C LEU A 91 -1.14 1.24 -4.03
N LEU A 92 -0.69 2.35 -4.59
CA LEU A 92 -0.29 3.56 -3.85
C LEU A 92 -1.06 4.75 -4.39
N LYS A 93 -1.25 5.80 -3.59
CA LYS A 93 -1.72 7.08 -4.11
C LYS A 93 -0.59 7.75 -4.89
N ASP A 94 -0.93 8.36 -6.02
CA ASP A 94 0.03 9.13 -6.79
C ASP A 94 0.36 10.43 -6.03
N PRO A 95 1.65 10.69 -5.70
CA PRO A 95 2.05 11.90 -4.99
C PRO A 95 1.89 13.17 -5.83
N GLU A 96 1.96 13.07 -7.17
CA GLU A 96 1.74 14.21 -8.07
C GLU A 96 0.24 14.47 -8.29
N LYS A 97 -0.58 13.42 -8.22
CA LYS A 97 -2.02 13.47 -8.49
C LYS A 97 -2.79 12.67 -7.44
N SER A 98 -3.14 13.31 -6.33
CA SER A 98 -3.78 12.66 -5.16
C SER A 98 -5.04 11.84 -5.45
N ASP A 99 -5.73 12.12 -6.56
CA ASP A 99 -6.94 11.42 -7.00
C ASP A 99 -6.65 10.12 -7.78
N ASN A 100 -5.39 9.91 -8.16
CA ASN A 100 -4.94 8.75 -8.93
C ASN A 100 -4.20 7.76 -8.05
N PHE A 101 -4.12 6.52 -8.56
CA PHE A 101 -3.35 5.45 -7.96
C PHE A 101 -2.25 4.97 -8.90
N LEU A 102 -1.12 4.59 -8.31
CA LEU A 102 0.00 3.93 -8.98
C LEU A 102 0.03 2.47 -8.57
N VAL A 103 0.35 1.59 -9.51
CA VAL A 103 0.65 0.19 -9.23
C VAL A 103 2.12 -0.05 -9.52
N ARG A 104 2.86 -0.47 -8.50
CA ARG A 104 4.32 -0.63 -8.58
C ARG A 104 4.76 -1.87 -7.81
N ARG A 105 5.95 -2.36 -8.15
CA ARG A 105 6.62 -3.41 -7.38
C ARG A 105 7.44 -2.80 -6.27
N LEU A 106 7.27 -3.31 -5.06
CA LEU A 106 8.08 -2.94 -3.91
C LEU A 106 9.51 -3.45 -4.10
N ALA A 107 10.49 -2.56 -4.04
CA ALA A 107 11.90 -2.86 -4.25
C ALA A 107 12.73 -2.75 -2.96
N ALA A 108 12.37 -1.83 -2.07
CA ALA A 108 13.00 -1.69 -0.76
C ALA A 108 12.00 -1.12 0.27
N ILE A 109 12.32 -1.34 1.55
CA ILE A 109 11.52 -0.93 2.71
C ILE A 109 12.44 -0.21 3.72
N GLU A 110 11.84 0.39 4.74
CA GLU A 110 12.52 0.96 5.91
C GLU A 110 13.81 0.21 6.30
N GLY A 111 14.89 0.97 6.50
CA GLY A 111 16.20 0.47 6.92
C GLY A 111 17.10 -0.03 5.80
N TYR A 112 16.62 -0.10 4.55
CA TYR A 112 17.46 -0.42 3.39
C TYR A 112 18.31 0.80 3.00
N GLU A 113 19.60 0.56 2.73
CA GLU A 113 20.49 1.56 2.15
C GLU A 113 20.35 1.56 0.62
N MET A 114 20.05 2.73 0.08
CA MET A 114 19.89 2.99 -1.34
C MET A 114 21.22 3.49 -1.89
N VAL A 115 21.78 2.74 -2.83
CA VAL A 115 23.08 3.03 -3.44
C VAL A 115 22.90 3.18 -4.96
N SER A 116 23.40 4.28 -5.51
CA SER A 116 23.41 4.52 -6.96
C SER A 116 24.67 3.93 -7.60
N THR A 117 24.61 3.76 -8.92
CA THR A 117 25.81 3.45 -9.73
C THR A 117 26.54 4.70 -10.19
N ASP A 118 25.92 5.89 -10.06
CA ASP A 118 26.59 7.18 -10.28
C ASP A 118 27.31 7.60 -9.00
N GLU A 119 28.62 7.84 -9.09
CA GLU A 119 29.47 8.23 -7.96
C GLU A 119 29.10 9.61 -7.38
N LYS A 120 28.29 10.41 -8.09
CA LYS A 120 27.82 11.72 -7.64
C LYS A 120 26.60 11.66 -6.72
N ASP A 121 25.91 10.53 -6.70
CA ASP A 121 24.71 10.36 -5.87
C ASP A 121 25.13 9.83 -4.50
N ASP A 122 24.80 10.58 -3.45
CA ASP A 122 25.06 10.15 -2.08
C ASP A 122 24.14 8.98 -1.68
N PRO A 123 24.67 7.90 -1.07
CA PRO A 123 23.85 6.86 -0.47
C PRO A 123 22.96 7.43 0.64
N PHE A 124 21.76 6.87 0.77
CA PHE A 124 20.83 7.22 1.85
C PHE A 124 20.09 5.98 2.34
N VAL A 125 19.64 6.00 3.58
CA VAL A 125 18.85 4.92 4.18
C VAL A 125 17.39 5.32 4.16
N LEU A 126 16.51 4.39 3.81
CA LEU A 126 15.06 4.61 3.89
C LEU A 126 14.63 4.76 5.35
N ASP A 127 13.99 5.89 5.64
CA ASP A 127 13.52 6.20 6.99
C ASP A 127 12.29 5.35 7.35
N LYS A 128 11.86 5.50 8.60
CA LYS A 128 10.66 4.86 9.09
C LYS A 128 9.43 5.25 8.28
N ASP A 129 8.61 4.24 7.98
CA ASP A 129 7.41 4.36 7.14
C ASP A 129 7.71 4.76 5.67
N GLU A 130 8.96 4.68 5.21
CA GLU A 130 9.31 4.89 3.80
C GLU A 130 9.48 3.59 3.03
N CYS A 131 9.14 3.63 1.75
CA CYS A 131 9.43 2.53 0.84
C CYS A 131 9.84 3.00 -0.54
N TRP A 132 10.49 2.09 -1.25
CA TRP A 132 10.93 2.29 -2.61
C TRP A 132 10.18 1.37 -3.56
N VAL A 133 9.61 1.94 -4.61
CA VAL A 133 8.80 1.19 -5.57
C VAL A 133 9.24 1.45 -7.00
N LEU A 134 9.17 0.41 -7.83
CA LEU A 134 9.62 0.42 -9.21
C LEU A 134 8.51 -0.01 -10.17
N ALA A 135 8.62 0.47 -11.41
CA ALA A 135 7.86 -0.05 -12.54
C ALA A 135 8.53 -1.34 -13.02
N ASP A 136 7.76 -2.34 -13.41
CA ASP A 136 8.33 -3.55 -14.04
C ASP A 136 8.72 -3.30 -15.50
N ASN A 137 8.14 -2.27 -16.13
CA ASN A 137 8.41 -1.99 -17.53
C ASN A 137 9.70 -1.18 -17.71
N ASP A 138 10.76 -1.89 -18.07
CA ASP A 138 12.10 -1.34 -18.34
C ASP A 138 12.14 -0.26 -19.44
N LYS A 139 11.12 -0.20 -20.32
CA LYS A 139 11.04 0.82 -21.39
C LYS A 139 10.60 2.17 -20.85
N LEU A 140 9.91 2.19 -19.71
CA LEU A 140 9.61 3.43 -19.03
C LEU A 140 10.88 3.83 -18.29
N LYS A 141 11.35 5.07 -18.49
CA LYS A 141 12.41 5.63 -17.65
C LYS A 141 12.01 5.40 -16.20
N PRO A 142 12.94 4.95 -15.33
CA PRO A 142 12.60 4.61 -13.97
C PRO A 142 12.03 5.87 -13.31
N LYS A 143 10.69 5.92 -13.18
CA LYS A 143 10.03 6.94 -12.38
C LYS A 143 10.12 6.44 -10.96
N VAL A 144 11.34 6.58 -10.45
CA VAL A 144 11.73 6.21 -9.11
C VAL A 144 10.92 7.08 -8.15
N CYS A 145 10.17 6.44 -7.26
CA CYS A 145 9.29 7.18 -6.35
C CYS A 145 9.48 6.65 -4.93
N MET A 146 10.04 7.51 -4.07
CA MET A 146 10.01 7.34 -2.64
C MET A 146 8.60 7.70 -2.16
N ILE A 147 7.95 6.78 -1.43
CA ILE A 147 6.61 7.04 -0.91
C ILE A 147 6.61 6.85 0.60
N LEU A 148 6.05 7.85 1.28
CA LEU A 148 5.84 7.85 2.72
C LEU A 148 4.49 7.19 3.02
N ILE A 149 4.53 6.12 3.80
CA ILE A 149 3.38 5.30 4.18
C ILE A 149 2.75 5.86 5.48
N SER A 150 2.25 7.09 5.43
CA SER A 150 1.52 7.69 6.56
C SER A 150 0.21 6.96 6.90
#